data_AF-A0A9E5YUJ2-F1
#
_entry.id   AF-A0A9E5YUJ2-F1
#
_cell.length_a   1.000
_cell.length_b   1.000
_cell.length_c   1.000
_cell.angle_alpha   90.00
_cell.angle_beta   90.00
_cell.angle_gamma   90.00
#
_symmetry.space_group_name_H-M   'P 1'
#
loop_
_entity.id
_entity.type
_entity.pdbx_description
1 polymer ?
#
loop_
_entity_poly.entity_id
_entity_poly.type
_entity_poly.pdbx_seq_one_letter_code
_entity_poly.pdbx_strand_id
1 'polypeptide(L)'
;EAPDAMDLNTCYACVAGTTKHVGTSMVHPDHVTECLEMLHVLAGGEDKWRARPFVSQSNCFVVPPMKFAEDACGALEVAVRGGMPVLLLAAGQAGATSPAALAGAVMQEVAEVLAGLVYVNLIVPGHPAIFGTWPFVSDLRTGAMSGGSGEQALLSAACAQMSNYYDLCGGMPAGMTDAKMPDAQHGYEKGYTETLLAHAGANLIYEAAGMQGSLLGFSHEGLVIDNDMIGGILRTVRGIDVTEDSLSVEALRDVCTNGPGHYLGHSQTLDLMESEYVYPVIGDRTTPKEWIEAGSENILQAAQKKVRSILNSHHPGHIPPEIDAEIRAKFNILLPVEGM
;
A
#
# COMPACT_ATOMS: atom_id res chain seq x y z
N GLU A 1 -10.26 -26.69 -1.57
CA GLU A 1 -11.31 -25.94 -2.28
C GLU A 1 -10.86 -25.70 -3.71
N ALA A 2 -11.78 -25.43 -4.62
CA ALA A 2 -11.41 -25.14 -6.00
C ALA A 2 -10.72 -23.75 -6.07
N PRO A 3 -9.64 -23.57 -6.85
CA PRO A 3 -8.86 -22.31 -6.89
C PRO A 3 -9.66 -21.07 -7.31
N ASP A 4 -10.69 -21.26 -8.14
CA ASP A 4 -11.68 -20.25 -8.55
C ASP A 4 -12.39 -19.60 -7.35
N ALA A 5 -12.77 -20.40 -6.36
CA ALA A 5 -13.47 -19.92 -5.18
C ALA A 5 -12.63 -18.92 -4.38
N MET A 6 -11.30 -19.04 -4.39
CA MET A 6 -10.41 -18.14 -3.65
C MET A 6 -10.40 -16.73 -4.26
N ASP A 7 -10.22 -16.60 -5.57
CA ASP A 7 -10.08 -15.31 -6.25
C ASP A 7 -11.38 -14.49 -6.14
N LEU A 8 -12.52 -15.14 -6.43
CA LEU A 8 -13.83 -14.50 -6.37
C LEU A 8 -14.18 -14.06 -4.94
N ASN A 9 -13.95 -14.91 -3.95
CA ASN A 9 -14.24 -14.58 -2.55
C ASN A 9 -13.27 -13.54 -1.99
N THR A 10 -12.00 -13.54 -2.40
CA THR A 10 -11.05 -12.50 -2.04
C THR A 10 -11.50 -11.16 -2.60
N CYS A 11 -11.86 -11.11 -3.89
CA CYS A 11 -12.39 -9.91 -4.52
C CYS A 11 -13.64 -9.38 -3.79
N TYR A 12 -14.61 -10.25 -3.51
CA TYR A 12 -15.82 -9.86 -2.78
C TYR A 12 -15.51 -9.36 -1.38
N ALA A 13 -14.71 -10.09 -0.60
CA ALA A 13 -14.38 -9.73 0.77
C ALA A 13 -13.63 -8.40 0.85
N CYS A 14 -12.70 -8.14 -0.07
CA CYS A 14 -12.01 -6.86 -0.14
C CYS A 14 -12.98 -5.71 -0.44
N VAL A 15 -13.86 -5.85 -1.44
CA VAL A 15 -14.83 -4.80 -1.80
C VAL A 15 -15.91 -4.61 -0.73
N ALA A 16 -16.34 -5.66 -0.06
CA ALA A 16 -17.26 -5.57 1.08
C ALA A 16 -16.59 -4.91 2.30
N GLY A 17 -15.28 -5.09 2.47
CA GLY A 17 -14.53 -4.54 3.60
C GLY A 17 -14.15 -3.06 3.49
N THR A 18 -14.34 -2.40 2.33
CA THR A 18 -13.95 -0.99 2.18
C THR A 18 -14.66 -0.28 1.03
N THR A 19 -14.83 1.04 1.16
CA THR A 19 -15.25 1.93 0.06
C THR A 19 -14.06 2.52 -0.72
N LYS A 20 -12.83 2.18 -0.32
CA LYS A 20 -11.59 2.60 -1.02
C LYS A 20 -11.35 1.71 -2.25
N HIS A 21 -10.45 2.15 -3.12
CA HIS A 21 -9.98 1.34 -4.24
C HIS A 21 -9.31 0.05 -3.75
N VAL A 22 -9.54 -1.06 -4.45
CA VAL A 22 -8.99 -2.39 -4.11
C VAL A 22 -8.01 -2.84 -5.20
N GLY A 23 -6.83 -3.29 -4.80
CA GLY A 23 -5.95 -4.09 -5.67
C GLY A 23 -6.11 -5.57 -5.31
N THR A 24 -6.37 -6.43 -6.29
CA THR A 24 -6.42 -7.89 -6.09
C THR A 24 -5.82 -8.61 -7.28
N SER A 25 -5.35 -9.84 -7.08
CA SER A 25 -4.89 -10.71 -8.16
C SER A 25 -5.95 -11.76 -8.47
N MET A 26 -6.00 -12.19 -9.72
CA MET A 26 -6.76 -13.36 -10.17
C MET A 26 -5.81 -14.20 -11.01
N VAL A 27 -5.79 -15.51 -10.76
CA VAL A 27 -4.76 -16.39 -11.32
C VAL A 27 -5.11 -16.97 -12.69
N HIS A 28 -6.37 -16.86 -13.13
CA HIS A 28 -6.85 -17.43 -14.38
C HIS A 28 -7.83 -16.48 -15.12
N PRO A 29 -7.82 -16.44 -16.47
CA PRO A 29 -8.73 -15.62 -17.28
C PRO A 29 -10.21 -15.77 -16.91
N ASP A 30 -10.65 -17.00 -16.64
CA ASP A 30 -12.05 -17.28 -16.29
C ASP A 30 -12.43 -16.63 -14.96
N HIS A 31 -11.53 -16.64 -13.97
CA HIS A 31 -11.78 -16.01 -12.67
C HIS A 31 -11.85 -14.48 -12.80
N VAL A 32 -11.06 -13.88 -13.70
CA VAL A 32 -11.15 -12.45 -14.02
C VAL A 32 -12.52 -12.12 -14.60
N THR A 33 -13.03 -12.98 -15.50
CA THR A 33 -14.35 -12.82 -16.11
C THR A 33 -15.45 -12.87 -15.05
N GLU A 34 -15.44 -13.88 -14.18
CA GLU A 34 -16.42 -14.00 -13.08
C GLU A 34 -16.35 -12.81 -12.11
N CYS A 35 -15.14 -12.37 -11.75
CA CYS A 35 -14.97 -11.19 -10.91
C CYS A 35 -15.51 -9.93 -11.59
N LEU A 36 -15.27 -9.74 -12.89
CA LEU A 36 -15.82 -8.61 -13.65
C LEU A 36 -17.35 -8.61 -13.65
N GLU A 37 -17.99 -9.77 -13.85
CA GLU A 37 -19.44 -9.88 -13.79
C GLU A 37 -20.00 -9.47 -12.42
N MET A 38 -19.37 -9.94 -11.33
CA MET A 38 -19.71 -9.52 -9.96
C MET A 38 -19.49 -8.01 -9.75
N LEU A 39 -18.36 -7.47 -10.23
CA LEU A 39 -18.03 -6.05 -10.11
C LEU A 39 -18.98 -5.16 -10.93
N HIS A 40 -19.48 -5.64 -12.07
CA HIS A 40 -20.51 -4.95 -12.83
C HIS A 40 -21.82 -4.86 -12.04
N VAL A 41 -22.23 -5.92 -11.34
CA VAL A 41 -23.41 -5.89 -10.46
C VAL A 41 -23.21 -4.87 -9.34
N LEU A 42 -22.05 -4.89 -8.67
CA LEU A 42 -21.69 -3.94 -7.60
C LEU A 42 -21.64 -2.49 -8.09
N ALA A 43 -21.15 -2.25 -9.30
CA ALA A 43 -21.14 -0.92 -9.93
C ALA A 43 -22.53 -0.45 -10.36
N GLY A 44 -23.49 -1.37 -10.48
CA GLY A 44 -24.83 -1.12 -11.04
C GLY A 44 -24.87 -1.09 -12.57
N GLY A 45 -23.97 -1.85 -13.23
CA GLY A 45 -23.87 -2.04 -14.67
C GLY A 45 -22.42 -1.91 -15.19
N GLU A 46 -22.13 -2.57 -16.33
CA GLU A 46 -20.82 -2.50 -16.99
C GLU A 46 -20.44 -1.07 -17.39
N ASP A 47 -21.38 -0.27 -17.90
CA ASP A 47 -21.13 1.13 -18.28
C ASP A 47 -20.63 1.97 -17.09
N LYS A 48 -21.18 1.74 -15.89
CA LYS A 48 -20.78 2.44 -14.67
C LYS A 48 -19.42 1.95 -14.16
N TRP A 49 -19.18 0.64 -14.25
CA TRP A 49 -17.87 0.07 -13.96
C TRP A 49 -16.78 0.68 -14.84
N ARG A 50 -16.97 0.70 -16.16
CA ARG A 50 -16.01 1.27 -17.12
C ARG A 50 -15.80 2.77 -16.92
N ALA A 51 -16.83 3.50 -16.52
CA ALA A 51 -16.72 4.93 -16.22
C ALA A 51 -15.91 5.21 -14.94
N ARG A 52 -15.95 4.31 -13.94
CA ARG A 52 -15.25 4.49 -12.66
C ARG A 52 -14.88 3.15 -12.00
N PRO A 53 -13.85 2.44 -12.52
CA PRO A 53 -13.44 1.16 -11.94
C PRO A 53 -12.86 1.39 -10.54
N PHE A 54 -13.28 0.58 -9.58
CA PHE A 54 -12.85 0.65 -8.17
C PHE A 54 -12.03 -0.56 -7.72
N VAL A 55 -11.72 -1.46 -8.67
CA VAL A 55 -10.79 -2.57 -8.48
C VAL A 55 -9.73 -2.52 -9.58
N SER A 56 -8.48 -2.75 -9.23
CA SER A 56 -7.38 -2.97 -10.18
C SER A 56 -6.83 -4.37 -10.05
N GLN A 57 -6.43 -4.95 -11.18
CA GLN A 57 -5.82 -6.27 -11.21
C GLN A 57 -4.31 -6.14 -10.99
N SER A 58 -3.79 -6.79 -9.96
CA SER A 58 -2.35 -6.98 -9.77
C SER A 58 -1.87 -8.15 -10.61
N ASN A 59 -1.08 -7.90 -11.65
CA ASN A 59 -0.70 -8.91 -12.64
C ASN A 59 0.81 -9.13 -12.72
N CYS A 60 1.27 -10.32 -12.34
CA CYS A 60 2.64 -10.79 -12.55
C CYS A 60 2.81 -11.35 -13.96
N PHE A 61 2.59 -10.52 -14.98
CA PHE A 61 2.58 -10.92 -16.40
C PHE A 61 3.95 -11.42 -16.88
N VAL A 62 5.01 -10.97 -16.21
CA VAL A 62 6.39 -11.39 -16.44
C VAL A 62 6.86 -12.29 -15.30
N VAL A 63 7.60 -13.34 -15.65
CA VAL A 63 8.38 -14.19 -14.76
C VAL A 63 9.85 -13.88 -15.02
N PRO A 64 10.48 -13.09 -14.15
CA PRO A 64 11.88 -12.74 -14.27
C PRO A 64 12.79 -13.97 -14.31
N PRO A 65 13.84 -13.99 -15.15
CA PRO A 65 14.24 -12.89 -16.03
C PRO A 65 13.55 -12.90 -17.40
N MET A 66 12.93 -11.77 -17.76
CA MET A 66 12.56 -11.37 -19.12
C MET A 66 11.64 -12.34 -19.90
N LYS A 67 10.69 -13.01 -19.23
CA LYS A 67 9.74 -13.93 -19.89
C LYS A 67 8.30 -13.63 -19.52
N PHE A 68 7.41 -13.58 -20.50
CA PHE A 68 5.99 -13.49 -20.22
C PHE A 68 5.43 -14.86 -19.81
N ALA A 69 4.60 -14.87 -18.76
CA ALA A 69 3.83 -16.04 -18.35
C ALA A 69 2.51 -16.07 -19.12
N GLU A 70 2.25 -17.18 -19.82
CA GLU A 70 1.07 -17.36 -20.67
C GLU A 70 -0.24 -17.16 -19.89
N ASP A 71 -0.40 -17.86 -18.76
CA ASP A 71 -1.62 -17.77 -17.95
C ASP A 71 -1.86 -16.35 -17.39
N ALA A 72 -0.80 -15.70 -16.89
CA ALA A 72 -0.86 -14.35 -16.36
C ALA A 72 -1.17 -13.32 -17.45
N CYS A 73 -0.63 -13.50 -18.65
CA CYS A 73 -0.95 -12.70 -19.83
C CYS A 73 -2.40 -12.90 -20.28
N GLY A 74 -2.93 -14.13 -20.22
CA GLY A 74 -4.34 -14.38 -20.48
C GLY A 74 -5.25 -13.62 -19.50
N ALA A 75 -4.93 -13.67 -18.20
CA ALA A 75 -5.67 -12.92 -17.19
C ALA A 75 -5.56 -11.39 -17.41
N LEU A 76 -4.37 -10.92 -17.81
CA LEU A 76 -4.13 -9.51 -18.16
C LEU A 76 -5.02 -9.07 -19.33
N GLU A 77 -5.09 -9.88 -20.39
CA GLU A 77 -5.91 -9.57 -21.56
C GLU A 77 -7.39 -9.43 -21.22
N VAL A 78 -7.93 -10.35 -20.40
CA VAL A 78 -9.33 -10.28 -19.94
C VAL A 78 -9.55 -9.03 -19.09
N ALA A 79 -8.65 -8.73 -18.15
CA ALA A 79 -8.75 -7.56 -17.29
C ALA A 79 -8.75 -6.25 -18.11
N VAL A 80 -7.84 -6.14 -19.08
CA VAL A 80 -7.73 -4.99 -19.98
C VAL A 80 -9.01 -4.82 -20.81
N ARG A 81 -9.50 -5.89 -21.45
CA ARG A 81 -10.74 -5.85 -22.24
C ARG A 81 -11.97 -5.55 -21.38
N GLY A 82 -11.97 -6.00 -20.13
CA GLY A 82 -12.98 -5.71 -19.12
C GLY A 82 -12.96 -4.28 -18.57
N GLY A 83 -11.99 -3.44 -18.98
CA GLY A 83 -11.86 -2.08 -18.47
C GLY A 83 -11.32 -1.98 -17.04
N MET A 84 -10.71 -3.06 -16.52
CA MET A 84 -10.07 -3.06 -15.22
C MET A 84 -8.67 -2.45 -15.32
N PRO A 85 -8.31 -1.43 -14.52
CA PRO A 85 -6.93 -0.95 -14.43
C PRO A 85 -5.99 -2.08 -14.01
N VAL A 86 -4.78 -2.11 -14.57
CA VAL A 86 -3.82 -3.21 -14.35
C VAL A 86 -2.53 -2.70 -13.75
N LEU A 87 -2.07 -3.31 -12.67
CA LEU A 87 -0.69 -3.17 -12.20
C LEU A 87 0.18 -4.18 -12.95
N LEU A 88 1.10 -3.66 -13.75
CA LEU A 88 2.07 -4.46 -14.50
C LEU A 88 3.26 -4.76 -13.60
N LEU A 89 3.21 -5.90 -12.92
CA LEU A 89 4.15 -6.26 -11.87
C LEU A 89 5.30 -7.10 -12.43
N ALA A 90 6.52 -6.56 -12.37
CA ALA A 90 7.78 -7.27 -12.56
C ALA A 90 8.50 -7.40 -11.22
N ALA A 91 8.85 -8.62 -10.82
CA ALA A 91 9.34 -8.95 -9.47
C ALA A 91 10.67 -9.72 -9.49
N GLY A 92 11.68 -9.20 -10.19
CA GLY A 92 12.98 -9.84 -10.22
C GLY A 92 13.73 -9.63 -8.90
N GLN A 93 14.43 -10.68 -8.46
CA GLN A 93 15.17 -10.67 -7.22
C GLN A 93 16.67 -10.54 -7.49
N ALA A 94 17.24 -9.43 -7.06
CA ALA A 94 18.65 -9.08 -7.26
C ALA A 94 19.54 -10.16 -6.64
N GLY A 95 20.32 -10.82 -7.50
CA GLY A 95 21.19 -11.93 -7.12
C GLY A 95 20.60 -13.33 -7.32
N ALA A 96 19.34 -13.42 -7.76
CA ALA A 96 18.67 -14.67 -8.10
C ALA A 96 18.03 -14.63 -9.50
N THR A 97 16.96 -13.85 -9.68
CA THR A 97 16.21 -13.73 -10.95
C THR A 97 16.41 -12.39 -11.66
N SER A 98 17.23 -11.51 -11.09
CA SER A 98 17.83 -10.35 -11.75
C SER A 98 19.30 -10.18 -11.33
N PRO A 99 20.12 -9.37 -12.04
CA PRO A 99 21.53 -9.19 -11.71
C PRO A 99 21.75 -8.76 -10.26
N ALA A 100 22.80 -9.29 -9.61
CA ALA A 100 23.15 -8.90 -8.24
C ALA A 100 23.54 -7.40 -8.11
N ALA A 101 24.05 -6.80 -9.20
CA ALA A 101 24.31 -5.37 -9.23
C ALA A 101 22.99 -4.60 -9.32
N LEU A 102 22.71 -3.75 -8.33
CA LEU A 102 21.42 -3.06 -8.18
C LEU A 102 21.00 -2.27 -9.43
N ALA A 103 21.94 -1.61 -10.11
CA ALA A 103 21.65 -0.90 -11.36
C ALA A 103 21.14 -1.84 -12.48
N GLY A 104 21.67 -3.06 -12.54
CA GLY A 104 21.23 -4.08 -13.48
C GLY A 104 19.84 -4.62 -13.13
N ALA A 105 19.55 -4.81 -11.84
CA ALA A 105 18.21 -5.18 -11.36
C ALA A 105 17.17 -4.10 -11.74
N VAL A 106 17.42 -2.83 -11.41
CA VAL A 106 16.52 -1.71 -11.77
C VAL A 106 16.29 -1.64 -13.28
N MET A 107 17.35 -1.73 -14.08
CA MET A 107 17.24 -1.70 -15.53
C MET A 107 16.39 -2.86 -16.06
N GLN A 108 16.58 -4.08 -15.52
CA GLN A 108 15.80 -5.24 -15.91
C GLN A 108 14.31 -5.04 -15.59
N GLU A 109 13.95 -4.67 -14.37
CA GLU A 109 12.54 -4.45 -14.00
C GLU A 109 11.89 -3.39 -14.88
N VAL A 110 12.57 -2.26 -15.10
CA VAL A 110 12.09 -1.20 -15.98
C VAL A 110 11.84 -1.72 -17.39
N ALA A 111 12.76 -2.52 -17.95
CA ALA A 111 12.61 -3.09 -19.29
C ALA A 111 11.42 -4.06 -19.37
N GLU A 112 11.23 -4.90 -18.37
CA GLU A 112 10.12 -5.84 -18.30
C GLU A 112 8.76 -5.12 -18.23
N VAL A 113 8.63 -4.12 -17.35
CA VAL A 113 7.39 -3.36 -17.20
C VAL A 113 7.09 -2.50 -18.43
N LEU A 114 8.10 -1.90 -19.08
CA LEU A 114 7.92 -1.19 -20.36
C LEU A 114 7.41 -2.14 -21.46
N ALA A 115 7.90 -3.38 -21.51
CA ALA A 115 7.40 -4.37 -22.45
C ALA A 115 5.92 -4.73 -22.16
N GLY A 116 5.55 -4.84 -20.89
CA GLY A 116 4.15 -4.99 -20.47
C GLY A 116 3.27 -3.81 -20.88
N LEU A 117 3.78 -2.58 -20.74
CA LEU A 117 3.03 -1.37 -21.12
C LEU A 117 2.77 -1.32 -22.63
N VAL A 118 3.78 -1.69 -23.44
CA VAL A 118 3.60 -1.86 -24.89
C VAL A 118 2.55 -2.94 -25.16
N TYR A 119 2.62 -4.07 -24.46
CA TYR A 119 1.67 -5.16 -24.64
C TYR A 119 0.22 -4.73 -24.36
N VAL A 120 -0.03 -4.06 -23.23
CA VAL A 120 -1.34 -3.49 -22.88
C VAL A 120 -1.86 -2.54 -23.97
N ASN A 121 -1.00 -1.68 -24.49
CA ASN A 121 -1.40 -0.72 -25.54
C ASN A 121 -1.69 -1.39 -26.91
N LEU A 122 -1.16 -2.59 -27.16
CA LEU A 122 -1.53 -3.40 -28.33
C LEU A 122 -2.90 -4.06 -28.17
N ILE A 123 -3.35 -4.28 -26.93
CA ILE A 123 -4.67 -4.86 -26.61
C ILE A 123 -5.75 -3.78 -26.70
N VAL A 124 -5.56 -2.68 -25.94
CA VAL A 124 -6.42 -1.49 -25.93
C VAL A 124 -5.52 -0.25 -25.79
N PRO A 125 -5.37 0.56 -26.86
CA PRO A 125 -4.56 1.77 -26.80
C PRO A 125 -5.02 2.73 -25.70
N GLY A 126 -4.08 3.20 -24.86
CA GLY A 126 -4.36 4.13 -23.77
C GLY A 126 -5.06 3.52 -22.55
N HIS A 127 -5.11 2.19 -22.44
CA HIS A 127 -5.70 1.54 -21.27
C HIS A 127 -4.97 1.90 -19.96
N PRO A 128 -5.67 2.14 -18.83
CA PRO A 128 -5.04 2.45 -17.56
C PRO A 128 -4.13 1.32 -17.06
N ALA A 129 -2.83 1.59 -17.02
CA ALA A 129 -1.82 0.68 -16.50
C ALA A 129 -0.93 1.39 -15.47
N ILE A 130 -0.62 0.70 -14.38
CA ILE A 130 0.30 1.16 -13.33
C ILE A 130 1.66 0.54 -13.61
N PHE A 131 2.70 1.37 -13.66
CA PHE A 131 4.08 0.99 -13.92
C PHE A 131 4.68 0.31 -12.68
N GLY A 132 4.51 -1.02 -12.59
CA GLY A 132 4.78 -1.82 -11.39
C GLY A 132 6.16 -2.45 -11.34
N THR A 133 7.22 -1.64 -11.19
CA THR A 133 8.58 -2.16 -11.01
C THR A 133 8.83 -2.56 -9.55
N TRP A 134 8.93 -3.86 -9.28
CA TRP A 134 9.06 -4.44 -7.93
C TRP A 134 10.35 -5.25 -7.76
N PRO A 135 11.53 -4.62 -7.91
CA PRO A 135 12.78 -5.32 -7.66
C PRO A 135 12.86 -5.76 -6.19
N PHE A 136 13.17 -7.04 -5.97
CA PHE A 136 13.43 -7.61 -4.64
C PHE A 136 14.92 -7.87 -4.43
N VAL A 137 15.33 -8.15 -3.18
CA VAL A 137 16.72 -8.49 -2.84
C VAL A 137 16.82 -9.91 -2.30
N SER A 138 17.88 -10.64 -2.69
CA SER A 138 18.31 -11.86 -2.00
C SER A 138 19.37 -11.55 -0.94
N ASP A 139 19.21 -12.08 0.27
CA ASP A 139 20.35 -12.25 1.17
C ASP A 139 21.26 -13.34 0.58
N LEU A 140 22.36 -12.93 -0.05
CA LEU A 140 23.27 -13.84 -0.76
C LEU A 140 23.94 -14.88 0.14
N ARG A 141 23.88 -14.74 1.47
CA ARG A 141 24.42 -15.72 2.41
C ARG A 141 23.47 -16.91 2.60
N THR A 142 22.18 -16.67 2.46
CA THR A 142 21.12 -17.65 2.79
C THR A 142 20.26 -18.02 1.58
N GLY A 143 20.24 -17.19 0.54
CA GLY A 143 19.33 -17.27 -0.60
C GLY A 143 17.91 -16.79 -0.29
N ALA A 144 17.61 -16.37 0.94
CA ALA A 144 16.29 -15.89 1.31
C ALA A 144 16.02 -14.49 0.72
N MET A 145 14.75 -14.15 0.49
CA MET A 145 14.37 -12.78 0.17
C MET A 145 14.57 -11.88 1.39
N SER A 146 15.05 -10.66 1.16
CA SER A 146 15.19 -9.62 2.17
C SER A 146 14.43 -8.38 1.75
N GLY A 147 13.26 -8.17 2.36
CA GLY A 147 12.39 -7.03 2.07
C GLY A 147 12.71 -5.81 2.94
N GLY A 148 13.39 -6.03 4.05
CA GLY A 148 13.72 -4.97 5.00
C GLY A 148 15.14 -4.44 4.85
N SER A 149 15.84 -4.65 3.74
CA SER A 149 17.26 -4.28 3.56
C SER A 149 17.47 -2.86 3.00
N GLY A 150 18.67 -2.31 3.19
CA GLY A 150 19.05 -1.01 2.63
C GLY A 150 19.09 -1.03 1.10
N GLU A 151 19.50 -2.16 0.52
CA GLU A 151 19.45 -2.42 -0.91
C GLU A 151 18.00 -2.40 -1.42
N GLN A 152 17.05 -2.97 -0.67
CA GLN A 152 15.63 -2.91 -1.03
C GLN A 152 15.13 -1.47 -1.06
N ALA A 153 15.50 -0.65 -0.07
CA ALA A 153 15.14 0.76 -0.04
C ALA A 153 15.67 1.52 -1.28
N LEU A 154 16.93 1.28 -1.66
CA LEU A 154 17.54 1.90 -2.84
C LEU A 154 16.88 1.45 -4.14
N LEU A 155 16.59 0.16 -4.28
CA LEU A 155 15.95 -0.39 -5.48
C LEU A 155 14.56 0.21 -5.69
N SER A 156 13.71 0.20 -4.66
CA SER A 156 12.37 0.77 -4.73
C SER A 156 12.40 2.26 -5.05
N ALA A 157 13.29 3.04 -4.39
CA ALA A 157 13.43 4.47 -4.65
C ALA A 157 13.95 4.79 -6.06
N ALA A 158 14.92 4.02 -6.56
CA ALA A 158 15.40 4.17 -7.93
C ALA A 158 14.28 3.87 -8.95
N CYS A 159 13.47 2.85 -8.70
CA CYS A 159 12.30 2.53 -9.50
C CYS A 159 11.24 3.66 -9.50
N ALA A 160 11.00 4.30 -8.36
CA ALA A 160 10.14 5.50 -8.29
C ALA A 160 10.69 6.67 -9.12
N GLN A 161 12.00 6.89 -9.09
CA GLN A 161 12.63 7.90 -9.93
C GLN A 161 12.49 7.55 -11.42
N MET A 162 12.56 6.26 -11.77
CA MET A 162 12.32 5.82 -13.14
C MET A 162 10.86 5.99 -13.57
N SER A 163 9.87 5.74 -12.72
CA SER A 163 8.47 6.01 -13.06
C SER A 163 8.23 7.50 -13.32
N ASN A 164 8.83 8.36 -12.49
CA ASN A 164 8.80 9.82 -12.69
C ASN A 164 9.53 10.25 -13.96
N TYR A 165 10.67 9.63 -14.30
CA TYR A 165 11.41 9.92 -15.53
C TYR A 165 10.59 9.62 -16.79
N TYR A 166 9.81 8.53 -16.78
CA TYR A 166 8.94 8.18 -17.91
C TYR A 166 7.58 8.90 -17.89
N ASP A 167 7.31 9.74 -16.89
CA ASP A 167 6.01 10.39 -16.67
C ASP A 167 4.87 9.36 -16.57
N LEU A 168 5.11 8.29 -15.82
CA LEU A 168 4.17 7.19 -15.61
C LEU A 168 3.77 7.09 -14.14
N CYS A 169 2.52 6.71 -13.89
CA CYS A 169 2.05 6.37 -12.55
C CYS A 169 2.69 5.06 -12.07
N GLY A 170 3.66 5.17 -11.16
CA GLY A 170 4.43 4.05 -10.64
C GLY A 170 3.82 3.39 -9.40
N GLY A 171 3.94 2.07 -9.32
CA GLY A 171 3.61 1.27 -8.14
C GLY A 171 4.83 0.49 -7.67
N MET A 172 5.37 0.83 -6.51
CA MET A 172 6.58 0.21 -5.97
C MET A 172 6.32 -0.43 -4.60
N PRO A 173 7.07 -1.49 -4.23
CA PRO A 173 6.95 -2.09 -2.92
C PRO A 173 7.82 -1.37 -1.87
N ALA A 174 7.28 -1.18 -0.67
CA ALA A 174 8.03 -0.86 0.56
C ALA A 174 7.23 -1.33 1.78
N GLY A 175 7.67 -1.03 3.00
CA GLY A 175 6.89 -1.34 4.21
C GLY A 175 6.85 -2.81 4.60
N MET A 176 7.74 -3.62 4.01
CA MET A 176 7.99 -5.01 4.40
C MET A 176 9.25 -5.12 5.26
N THR A 177 9.30 -6.15 6.11
CA THR A 177 10.41 -6.39 7.04
C THR A 177 10.76 -7.87 7.08
N ASP A 178 12.01 -8.16 7.38
CA ASP A 178 12.51 -9.49 7.64
C ASP A 178 12.26 -9.92 9.10
N ALA A 179 11.77 -9.02 9.96
CA ALA A 179 11.33 -9.31 11.32
C ALA A 179 10.16 -10.29 11.34
N LYS A 180 10.02 -11.08 12.40
CA LYS A 180 8.96 -12.12 12.54
C LYS A 180 7.80 -11.63 13.43
N MET A 181 7.95 -10.45 14.01
CA MET A 181 7.00 -9.83 14.91
C MET A 181 7.22 -8.30 14.92
N PRO A 182 6.24 -7.49 15.36
CA PRO A 182 6.39 -6.05 15.48
C PRO A 182 7.33 -5.65 16.63
N ASP A 183 8.63 -5.73 16.38
CA ASP A 183 9.71 -5.37 17.28
C ASP A 183 10.52 -4.16 16.75
N ALA A 184 11.72 -3.94 17.31
CA ALA A 184 12.60 -2.88 16.84
C ALA A 184 13.02 -3.07 15.37
N GLN A 185 13.24 -4.32 14.92
CA GLN A 185 13.58 -4.64 13.53
C GLN A 185 12.45 -4.28 12.58
N HIS A 186 11.22 -4.67 12.92
CA HIS A 186 10.03 -4.29 12.17
C HIS A 186 9.95 -2.78 11.99
N GLY A 187 10.17 -2.01 13.07
CA GLY A 187 10.10 -0.56 13.04
C GLY A 187 11.18 0.09 12.17
N TYR A 188 12.46 -0.25 12.36
CA TYR A 188 13.53 0.46 11.66
C TYR A 188 13.58 0.09 10.16
N GLU A 189 13.38 -1.18 9.80
CA GLU A 189 13.45 -1.63 8.40
C GLU A 189 12.36 -1.00 7.54
N LYS A 190 11.12 -1.03 8.03
CA LYS A 190 10.00 -0.37 7.35
C LYS A 190 10.17 1.14 7.34
N GLY A 191 10.63 1.71 8.44
CA GLY A 191 10.84 3.14 8.58
C GLY A 191 11.74 3.73 7.50
N TYR A 192 12.91 3.12 7.25
CA TYR A 192 13.81 3.66 6.23
C TYR A 192 13.39 3.29 4.80
N THR A 193 12.81 2.11 4.57
CA THR A 193 12.39 1.69 3.21
C THR A 193 11.25 2.58 2.71
N GLU A 194 10.23 2.81 3.53
CA GLU A 194 9.12 3.68 3.17
C GLU A 194 9.52 5.14 3.10
N THR A 195 10.31 5.64 4.06
CA THR A 195 10.74 7.05 4.03
C THR A 195 11.50 7.35 2.74
N LEU A 196 12.47 6.49 2.39
CA LEU A 196 13.27 6.72 1.18
C LEU A 196 12.42 6.64 -0.08
N LEU A 197 11.51 5.65 -0.18
CA LEU A 197 10.62 5.51 -1.33
C LEU A 197 9.66 6.71 -1.46
N ALA A 198 9.06 7.14 -0.36
CA ALA A 198 8.11 8.25 -0.34
C ALA A 198 8.79 9.56 -0.78
N HIS A 199 10.01 9.83 -0.31
CA HIS A 199 10.80 10.99 -0.73
C HIS A 199 11.38 10.88 -2.14
N ALA A 200 11.43 9.68 -2.71
CA ALA A 200 11.80 9.47 -4.12
C ALA A 200 10.65 9.79 -5.10
N GLY A 201 9.47 10.15 -4.60
CA GLY A 201 8.32 10.58 -5.40
C GLY A 201 7.46 9.42 -5.91
N ALA A 202 7.31 8.35 -5.13
CA ALA A 202 6.42 7.24 -5.49
C ALA A 202 4.94 7.67 -5.53
N ASN A 203 4.18 7.15 -6.51
CA ASN A 203 2.74 7.44 -6.64
C ASN A 203 1.89 6.47 -5.81
N LEU A 204 2.20 5.17 -5.89
CA LEU A 204 1.60 4.12 -5.07
C LEU A 204 2.67 3.30 -4.38
N ILE A 205 2.49 3.08 -3.07
CA ILE A 205 3.34 2.19 -2.27
C ILE A 205 2.53 0.96 -1.90
N TYR A 206 2.97 -0.19 -2.39
CA TYR A 206 2.40 -1.49 -2.06
C TYR A 206 3.16 -2.14 -0.91
N GLU A 207 2.50 -3.07 -0.22
CA GLU A 207 3.00 -3.70 1.02
C GLU A 207 3.29 -2.70 2.16
N ALA A 208 2.77 -1.47 2.06
CA ALA A 208 3.05 -0.36 2.97
C ALA A 208 2.72 -0.65 4.45
N ALA A 209 1.93 -1.68 4.76
CA ALA A 209 1.58 -1.98 6.14
C ALA A 209 1.35 -3.48 6.37
N GLY A 210 1.66 -3.95 7.58
CA GLY A 210 1.29 -5.27 8.09
C GLY A 210 2.21 -6.43 7.68
N MET A 211 2.97 -6.31 6.58
CA MET A 211 3.82 -7.40 6.09
C MET A 211 5.07 -7.63 6.94
N GLN A 212 5.40 -8.89 7.20
CA GLN A 212 6.56 -9.31 7.99
C GLN A 212 7.10 -10.65 7.49
N GLY A 213 8.27 -11.06 8.00
CA GLY A 213 8.92 -12.32 7.64
C GLY A 213 9.24 -12.41 6.16
N SER A 214 9.63 -11.29 5.54
CA SER A 214 9.97 -11.23 4.11
C SER A 214 8.79 -11.68 3.24
N LEU A 215 7.63 -11.05 3.43
CA LEU A 215 6.34 -11.35 2.79
C LEU A 215 5.71 -12.72 3.12
N LEU A 216 6.27 -13.48 4.06
CA LEU A 216 5.69 -14.77 4.48
C LEU A 216 4.68 -14.64 5.63
N GLY A 217 4.53 -13.45 6.20
CA GLY A 217 3.64 -13.21 7.33
C GLY A 217 2.95 -11.86 7.25
N PHE A 218 1.80 -11.79 7.92
CA PHE A 218 0.99 -10.60 8.06
C PHE A 218 0.64 -10.41 9.54
N SER A 219 0.71 -9.18 10.05
CA SER A 219 0.34 -8.83 11.42
C SER A 219 -0.70 -7.73 11.44
N HIS A 220 -1.84 -7.99 12.08
CA HIS A 220 -2.85 -6.96 12.36
C HIS A 220 -2.31 -5.88 13.29
N GLU A 221 -1.52 -6.25 14.30
CA GLU A 221 -0.85 -5.29 15.17
C GLU A 221 0.15 -4.43 14.39
N GLY A 222 0.91 -5.08 13.49
CA GLY A 222 1.79 -4.42 12.54
C GLY A 222 1.06 -3.37 11.71
N LEU A 223 -0.12 -3.66 11.16
CA LEU A 223 -0.92 -2.66 10.42
C LEU A 223 -1.18 -1.39 11.24
N VAL A 224 -1.54 -1.52 12.51
CA VAL A 224 -1.84 -0.37 13.38
C VAL A 224 -0.58 0.41 13.71
N ILE A 225 0.54 -0.28 13.93
CA ILE A 225 1.84 0.34 14.17
C ILE A 225 2.32 1.09 12.92
N ASP A 226 2.25 0.42 11.77
CA ASP A 226 2.68 0.96 10.49
C ASP A 226 1.82 2.18 10.10
N ASN A 227 0.54 2.22 10.48
CA ASN A 227 -0.31 3.40 10.22
C ASN A 227 0.23 4.68 10.89
N ASP A 228 0.74 4.62 12.12
CA ASP A 228 1.37 5.78 12.76
C ASP A 228 2.68 6.16 12.08
N MET A 229 3.48 5.16 11.67
CA MET A 229 4.73 5.35 10.93
C MET A 229 4.46 6.05 9.59
N ILE A 230 3.53 5.52 8.78
CA ILE A 230 3.10 6.09 7.50
C ILE A 230 2.59 7.52 7.70
N GLY A 231 1.79 7.79 8.73
CA GLY A 231 1.31 9.14 9.04
C GLY A 231 2.46 10.12 9.30
N GLY A 232 3.49 9.69 10.04
CA GLY A 232 4.71 10.45 10.24
C GLY A 232 5.49 10.69 8.94
N ILE A 233 5.62 9.65 8.10
CA ILE A 233 6.32 9.73 6.81
C ILE A 233 5.59 10.68 5.85
N LEU A 234 4.27 10.58 5.72
CA LEU A 234 3.46 11.48 4.89
C LEU A 234 3.59 12.94 5.35
N ARG A 235 3.71 13.19 6.66
CA ARG A 235 4.01 14.55 7.18
C ARG A 235 5.38 15.03 6.71
N THR A 236 6.38 14.16 6.63
CA THR A 236 7.71 14.55 6.12
C THR A 236 7.66 14.86 4.62
N VAL A 237 6.89 14.11 3.84
CA VAL A 237 6.68 14.36 2.40
C VAL A 237 5.96 15.69 2.15
N ARG A 238 5.00 16.08 3.02
CA ARG A 238 4.34 17.39 2.94
C ARG A 238 5.33 18.57 3.01
N GLY A 239 6.49 18.37 3.62
CA GLY A 239 7.53 19.40 3.71
C GLY A 239 7.19 20.53 4.70
N ILE A 240 7.79 21.69 4.50
CA ILE A 240 7.56 22.88 5.34
C ILE A 240 6.95 23.96 4.46
N ASP A 241 5.75 24.42 4.83
CA ASP A 241 5.10 25.53 4.15
C ASP A 241 5.77 26.84 4.56
N VAL A 242 6.34 27.56 3.59
CA VAL A 242 7.05 28.82 3.83
C VAL A 242 6.23 29.97 3.25
N THR A 243 5.55 30.70 4.13
CA THR A 243 4.66 31.82 3.85
C THR A 243 4.91 32.94 4.86
N GLU A 244 4.39 34.14 4.62
CA GLU A 244 4.51 35.24 5.60
C GLU A 244 3.89 34.86 6.95
N ASP A 245 2.76 34.17 6.94
CA ASP A 245 2.06 33.72 8.15
C ASP A 245 2.82 32.60 8.89
N SER A 246 3.37 31.61 8.15
CA SER A 246 4.09 30.48 8.75
C SER A 246 5.49 30.81 9.26
N LEU A 247 6.03 31.99 8.89
CA LEU A 247 7.23 32.54 9.54
C LEU A 247 6.94 33.05 10.97
N SER A 248 5.68 33.29 11.31
CA SER A 248 5.22 33.61 12.67
C SER A 248 5.92 34.81 13.31
N VAL A 249 6.28 35.83 12.51
CA VAL A 249 7.06 37.00 12.99
C VAL A 249 6.34 37.77 14.09
N GLU A 250 5.02 37.93 14.00
CA GLU A 250 4.26 38.63 15.04
C GLU A 250 4.12 37.79 16.32
N ALA A 251 3.91 36.47 16.22
CA ALA A 251 3.95 35.60 17.39
C ALA A 251 5.31 35.65 18.08
N LEU A 252 6.42 35.65 17.30
CA LEU A 252 7.77 35.83 17.82
C LEU A 252 7.92 37.15 18.57
N ARG A 253 7.44 38.26 17.98
CA ARG A 253 7.47 39.59 18.61
C ARG A 253 6.70 39.59 19.92
N ASP A 254 5.47 39.11 19.91
CA ASP A 254 4.56 39.11 21.07
C ASP A 254 5.18 38.35 22.24
N VAL A 255 5.66 37.13 22.00
CA VAL A 255 6.22 36.27 23.04
C VAL A 255 7.58 36.77 23.54
N CYS A 256 8.47 37.23 22.67
CA CYS A 256 9.84 37.61 23.04
C CYS A 256 9.96 39.02 23.64
N THR A 257 9.03 39.93 23.35
CA THR A 257 9.09 41.30 23.88
C THR A 257 8.23 41.49 25.12
N ASN A 258 7.03 40.94 25.12
CA ASN A 258 6.00 41.22 26.14
C ASN A 258 5.45 39.97 26.81
N GLY A 259 5.70 38.78 26.26
CA GLY A 259 5.06 37.54 26.66
C GLY A 259 5.83 36.74 27.71
N PRO A 260 5.35 35.52 28.02
CA PRO A 260 5.90 34.67 29.08
C PRO A 260 7.21 33.96 28.67
N GLY A 261 7.79 34.29 27.51
CA GLY A 261 9.00 33.64 26.99
C GLY A 261 8.79 32.23 26.40
N HIS A 262 7.53 31.81 26.18
CA HIS A 262 7.19 30.55 25.52
C HIS A 262 5.86 30.65 24.74
N TYR A 263 5.62 29.73 23.80
CA TYR A 263 4.46 29.76 22.89
C TYR A 263 3.28 28.87 23.33
N LEU A 264 3.41 28.06 24.38
CA LEU A 264 2.40 27.04 24.76
C LEU A 264 0.95 27.57 24.90
N GLY A 265 0.76 28.82 25.33
CA GLY A 265 -0.57 29.44 25.47
C GLY A 265 -0.90 30.45 24.37
N HIS A 266 -0.08 30.55 23.33
CA HIS A 266 -0.28 31.50 22.23
C HIS A 266 -1.37 30.99 21.29
N SER A 267 -2.26 31.87 20.81
CA SER A 267 -3.38 31.50 19.93
C SER A 267 -2.89 30.76 18.68
N GLN A 268 -1.85 31.29 18.03
CA GLN A 268 -1.26 30.66 16.84
C GLN A 268 -0.81 29.21 17.09
N THR A 269 -0.29 28.88 18.28
CA THR A 269 0.12 27.50 18.59
C THR A 269 -1.07 26.56 18.64
N LEU A 270 -2.20 27.02 19.16
CA LEU A 270 -3.45 26.27 19.17
C LEU A 270 -4.01 26.12 17.74
N ASP A 271 -3.97 27.19 16.96
CA ASP A 271 -4.47 27.21 15.58
C ASP A 271 -3.67 26.27 14.66
N LEU A 272 -2.37 26.12 14.91
CA LEU A 272 -1.48 25.24 14.14
C LEU A 272 -1.41 23.80 14.68
N MET A 273 -1.99 23.53 15.85
CA MET A 273 -1.84 22.26 16.55
C MET A 273 -2.24 21.07 15.66
N GLU A 274 -3.36 21.17 14.95
CA GLU A 274 -3.90 20.08 14.12
C GLU A 274 -3.49 20.16 12.64
N SER A 275 -2.88 21.27 12.20
CA SER A 275 -2.43 21.43 10.82
C SER A 275 -0.94 21.14 10.67
N GLU A 276 -0.08 21.62 11.57
CA GLU A 276 1.37 21.47 11.49
C GLU A 276 1.90 20.17 12.11
N TYR A 277 1.21 19.63 13.11
CA TYR A 277 1.70 18.49 13.89
C TYR A 277 0.90 17.22 13.60
N VAL A 278 1.61 16.09 13.64
CA VAL A 278 0.97 14.76 13.60
C VAL A 278 1.06 14.13 14.98
N TYR A 279 -0.09 13.66 15.45
CA TYR A 279 -0.24 12.94 16.69
C TYR A 279 -0.43 11.44 16.39
N PRO A 280 0.47 10.57 16.88
CA PRO A 280 0.32 9.14 16.70
C PRO A 280 -0.91 8.64 17.46
N VAL A 281 -1.58 7.62 16.92
CA VAL A 281 -2.76 6.99 17.52
C VAL A 281 -2.36 6.00 18.62
N ILE A 282 -1.24 5.29 18.45
CA ILE A 282 -0.73 4.30 19.41
C ILE A 282 0.65 4.66 19.98
N GLY A 283 1.42 5.52 19.30
CA GLY A 283 2.72 5.97 19.78
C GLY A 283 2.60 6.78 21.08
N ASP A 284 3.31 6.36 22.12
CA ASP A 284 3.30 7.03 23.41
C ASP A 284 4.35 8.16 23.46
N ARG A 285 3.90 9.38 23.77
CA ARG A 285 4.75 10.58 23.96
C ARG A 285 4.72 11.11 25.40
N THR A 286 4.13 10.37 26.33
CA THR A 286 4.08 10.72 27.76
C THR A 286 5.46 10.66 28.40
N THR A 287 5.62 11.32 29.53
CA THR A 287 6.88 11.25 30.27
C THR A 287 7.09 9.84 30.84
N PRO A 288 8.34 9.42 31.10
CA PRO A 288 8.60 8.09 31.68
C PRO A 288 7.86 7.83 32.99
N LYS A 289 7.65 8.88 33.81
CA LYS A 289 6.89 8.77 35.06
C LYS A 289 5.42 8.47 34.78
N GLU A 290 4.78 9.24 33.90
CA GLU A 290 3.38 9.04 33.53
C GLU A 290 3.17 7.67 32.88
N TRP A 291 4.07 7.25 31.98
CA TRP A 291 4.02 5.92 31.36
C TRP A 291 4.10 4.79 32.39
N ILE A 292 4.98 4.92 33.39
CA ILE A 292 5.07 3.95 34.50
C ILE A 292 3.78 3.94 35.32
N GLU A 293 3.28 5.11 35.70
CA GLU A 293 2.05 5.27 36.48
C GLU A 293 0.80 4.75 35.72
N ALA A 294 0.82 4.83 34.38
CA ALA A 294 -0.21 4.30 33.48
C ALA A 294 -0.08 2.78 33.21
N GLY A 295 0.91 2.11 33.80
CA GLY A 295 1.06 0.64 33.73
C GLY A 295 2.11 0.13 32.74
N SER A 296 2.97 1.01 32.21
CA SER A 296 4.11 0.64 31.36
C SER A 296 3.74 -0.17 30.11
N GLU A 297 2.62 0.19 29.46
CA GLU A 297 2.15 -0.50 28.27
C GLU A 297 3.13 -0.32 27.10
N ASN A 298 3.51 -1.42 26.45
CA ASN A 298 4.32 -1.35 25.24
C ASN A 298 3.47 -1.18 23.98
N ILE A 299 4.10 -0.78 22.88
CA ILE A 299 3.41 -0.46 21.63
C ILE A 299 2.63 -1.66 21.04
N LEU A 300 3.13 -2.88 21.22
CA LEU A 300 2.46 -4.08 20.73
C LEU A 300 1.17 -4.35 21.50
N GLN A 301 1.17 -4.15 22.83
CA GLN A 301 -0.03 -4.28 23.66
C GLN A 301 -1.09 -3.22 23.29
N ALA A 302 -0.66 -1.98 23.07
CA ALA A 302 -1.55 -0.91 22.60
C ALA A 302 -2.16 -1.24 21.23
N ALA A 303 -1.34 -1.73 20.29
CA ALA A 303 -1.79 -2.17 18.98
C ALA A 303 -2.80 -3.33 19.07
N GLN A 304 -2.58 -4.33 19.92
CA GLN A 304 -3.52 -5.44 20.15
C GLN A 304 -4.89 -4.95 20.63
N LYS A 305 -4.92 -3.99 21.56
CA LYS A 305 -6.18 -3.39 22.02
C LYS A 305 -6.90 -2.68 20.87
N LYS A 306 -6.16 -1.91 20.06
CA LYS A 306 -6.72 -1.18 18.91
C LYS A 306 -7.26 -2.12 17.84
N VAL A 307 -6.53 -3.17 17.48
CA VAL A 307 -6.97 -4.23 16.54
C VAL A 307 -8.28 -4.84 17.01
N ARG A 308 -8.35 -5.31 18.26
CA ARG A 308 -9.59 -5.90 18.82
C ARG A 308 -10.74 -4.91 18.79
N SER A 309 -10.48 -3.64 19.11
CA SER A 309 -11.51 -2.61 19.05
C SER A 309 -12.05 -2.41 17.63
N ILE A 310 -11.18 -2.35 16.61
CA ILE A 310 -11.61 -2.15 15.21
C ILE A 310 -12.42 -3.35 14.73
N LEU A 311 -11.89 -4.56 14.90
CA LEU A 311 -12.54 -5.79 14.41
C LEU A 311 -13.89 -6.08 15.08
N ASN A 312 -14.13 -5.56 16.28
CA ASN A 312 -15.40 -5.73 17.00
C ASN A 312 -16.44 -4.62 16.70
N SER A 313 -16.08 -3.55 15.98
CA SER A 313 -16.94 -2.38 15.85
C SER A 313 -17.10 -1.82 14.44
N HIS A 314 -16.33 -2.30 13.46
CA HIS A 314 -16.33 -1.76 12.11
C HIS A 314 -16.80 -2.80 11.08
N HIS A 315 -18.03 -2.62 10.59
CA HIS A 315 -18.67 -3.43 9.56
C HIS A 315 -19.28 -2.51 8.50
N PRO A 316 -18.64 -2.36 7.32
CA PRO A 316 -19.11 -1.46 6.27
C PRO A 316 -20.43 -1.93 5.60
N GLY A 317 -21.50 -1.15 5.77
CA GLY A 317 -22.81 -1.42 5.15
C GLY A 317 -23.05 -0.75 3.80
N HIS A 318 -22.01 -0.54 2.97
CA HIS A 318 -22.14 0.19 1.69
C HIS A 318 -22.67 -0.66 0.54
N ILE A 319 -22.67 -2.00 0.66
CA ILE A 319 -23.30 -2.90 -0.29
C ILE A 319 -24.76 -3.12 0.15
N PRO A 320 -25.76 -2.71 -0.64
CA PRO A 320 -27.16 -2.90 -0.27
C PRO A 320 -27.53 -4.39 -0.17
N PRO A 321 -28.40 -4.80 0.77
CA PRO A 321 -28.78 -6.21 0.95
C PRO A 321 -29.34 -6.88 -0.31
N GLU A 322 -30.07 -6.12 -1.13
CA GLU A 322 -30.61 -6.61 -2.40
C GLU A 322 -29.51 -6.92 -3.43
N ILE A 323 -28.41 -6.16 -3.43
CA ILE A 323 -27.27 -6.37 -4.31
C ILE A 323 -26.43 -7.56 -3.83
N ASP A 324 -26.17 -7.66 -2.51
CA ASP A 324 -25.52 -8.82 -1.90
C ASP A 324 -26.32 -10.12 -2.20
N ALA A 325 -27.65 -10.08 -2.05
CA ALA A 325 -28.53 -11.21 -2.38
C ALA A 325 -28.47 -11.60 -3.87
N GLU A 326 -28.43 -10.63 -4.80
CA GLU A 326 -28.27 -10.91 -6.22
C GLU A 326 -26.92 -11.60 -6.51
N ILE A 327 -25.83 -11.11 -5.92
CA ILE A 327 -24.49 -11.67 -6.09
C ILE A 327 -24.46 -13.10 -5.55
N ARG A 328 -24.96 -13.33 -4.32
CA ARG A 328 -25.00 -14.67 -3.70
C ARG A 328 -25.88 -15.66 -4.44
N ALA A 329 -26.88 -15.19 -5.20
CA ALA A 329 -27.70 -16.06 -6.04
C ALA A 329 -26.95 -16.55 -7.29
N LYS A 330 -25.96 -15.78 -7.77
CA LYS A 330 -25.15 -16.09 -8.95
C LYS A 330 -23.81 -16.76 -8.62
N PHE A 331 -23.22 -16.38 -7.48
CA PHE A 331 -21.86 -16.70 -7.10
C PHE A 331 -21.80 -17.35 -5.71
N ASN A 332 -20.87 -18.28 -5.52
CA ASN A 332 -20.66 -18.95 -4.24
C ASN A 332 -19.83 -18.07 -3.28
N ILE A 333 -20.48 -17.11 -2.64
CA ILE A 333 -19.85 -16.21 -1.66
C ILE A 333 -19.84 -16.83 -0.27
N LEU A 334 -18.64 -17.05 0.27
CA LEU A 334 -18.33 -17.67 1.55
C LEU A 334 -18.30 -16.68 2.71
N LEU A 335 -18.12 -15.38 2.46
CA LEU A 335 -18.17 -14.34 3.51
C LEU A 335 -19.56 -14.38 4.18
N PRO A 336 -19.65 -14.62 5.51
CA PRO A 336 -20.94 -14.67 6.20
C PRO A 336 -21.63 -13.31 6.20
N VAL A 337 -22.96 -13.30 6.11
CA VAL A 337 -23.79 -12.07 6.18
C VAL A 337 -23.64 -11.37 7.54
N GLU A 338 -23.46 -12.14 8.61
CA GLU A 338 -23.23 -11.63 9.98
C GLU A 338 -21.89 -10.87 10.13
N GLY A 339 -21.00 -10.99 9.14
CA GLY A 339 -19.71 -10.29 9.09
C GLY A 339 -19.67 -9.04 8.21
N MET A 340 -20.82 -8.66 7.60
CA MET A 340 -20.99 -7.46 6.77
C MET A 340 -21.70 -6.33 7.53
#